data_AF-A0A9D2JL51-F1
#
_entry.id   AF-A0A9D2JL51-F1
#
_cell.length_a   1.000
_cell.length_b   1.000
_cell.length_c   1.000
_cell.angle_alpha   90.00
_cell.angle_beta   90.00
_cell.angle_gamma   90.00
#
_symmetry.space_group_name_H-M   'P 1'
#
loop_
_entity.id
_entity.type
_entity.pdbx_description
1 polymer ?
#
loop_
_entity_poly.entity_id
_entity_poly.type
_entity_poly.pdbx_seq_one_letter_code
_entity_poly.pdbx_strand_id
1 'polypeptide(L)'
;MLLYILLIILTIASIIGLTQLASSLERRMLYGKQRPDVFWILPLRGQIADLELLVSGCIAEAKESPCCTEIILLDMGMEEETRKVAGCLCERFPGLQIQTAADFSDFLETGAA
;
A
#
# COMPACT_ATOMS: atom_id res chain seq x y z
N MET A 1 -12.12 44.30 26.18
CA MET A 1 -11.74 42.89 26.50
C MET A 1 -12.43 41.88 25.61
N LEU A 2 -13.77 41.86 25.53
CA LEU A 2 -14.53 40.90 24.70
C LEU A 2 -14.10 40.88 23.21
N LEU A 3 -13.88 42.06 22.61
CA LEU A 3 -13.46 42.21 21.22
C LEU A 3 -12.08 41.57 20.94
N TYR A 4 -11.15 41.67 21.89
CA TYR A 4 -9.82 41.08 21.77
C TYR A 4 -9.87 39.56 21.85
N ILE A 5 -10.73 39.02 22.71
CA ILE A 5 -10.95 37.57 22.83
C ILE A 5 -11.54 37.02 21.53
N LEU A 6 -12.53 37.71 20.95
CA LEU A 6 -13.13 37.33 19.67
C LEU A 6 -12.09 37.31 18.54
N LEU A 7 -11.22 38.34 18.49
CA LEU A 7 -10.16 38.44 17.47
C LEU A 7 -9.15 37.30 17.58
N ILE A 8 -8.78 36.91 18.80
CA ILE A 8 -7.87 35.78 19.06
C ILE A 8 -8.49 34.47 18.57
N ILE A 9 -9.75 34.22 18.92
CA ILE A 9 -10.48 33.02 18.49
C ILE A 9 -10.57 32.96 16.96
N LEU A 10 -10.91 34.09 16.32
CA LEU A 10 -10.99 34.18 14.85
C LEU A 10 -9.64 33.91 14.19
N THR A 11 -8.56 34.42 14.76
CA THR A 11 -7.19 34.21 14.25
C THR A 11 -6.80 32.73 14.34
N ILE A 12 -7.07 32.08 15.48
CA ILE A 12 -6.78 30.64 15.66
C ILE A 12 -7.61 29.81 14.69
N ALA A 13 -8.92 30.10 14.57
CA ALA A 13 -9.81 29.40 13.64
C ALA A 13 -9.37 29.58 12.18
N SER A 14 -8.91 30.77 11.81
CA SER A 14 -8.40 31.06 10.47
C SER A 14 -7.13 30.25 10.16
N ILE A 15 -6.19 30.17 11.11
CA ILE A 15 -4.97 29.37 10.96
C ILE A 15 -5.31 27.89 10.79
N ILE A 16 -6.22 27.35 11.61
CA ILE A 16 -6.65 25.94 11.50
C ILE A 16 -7.35 25.67 10.16
N GLY A 17 -8.20 26.61 9.71
CA GLY A 17 -8.87 26.51 8.42
C GLY A 17 -7.88 26.53 7.25
N LEU A 18 -6.87 27.40 7.31
CA LEU A 18 -5.81 27.49 6.30
C LEU A 18 -4.96 26.23 6.23
N THR A 19 -4.59 25.62 7.37
CA THR A 19 -3.81 24.38 7.38
C THR A 19 -4.60 23.19 6.84
N GLN A 20 -5.90 23.10 7.14
CA GLN A 20 -6.78 22.08 6.54
C GLN A 20 -6.95 22.29 5.04
N LEU A 21 -7.13 23.53 4.58
CA LEU A 21 -7.26 23.85 3.16
C LEU A 21 -5.97 23.54 2.40
N ALA A 22 -4.80 23.90 2.95
CA ALA A 22 -3.50 23.57 2.38
C ALA A 22 -3.31 22.05 2.28
N SER A 23 -3.62 21.31 3.34
CA SER A 23 -3.51 19.84 3.36
C SER A 23 -4.45 19.17 2.35
N SER A 24 -5.66 19.71 2.20
CA SER A 24 -6.63 19.22 1.21
C SER A 24 -6.19 19.55 -0.22
N LEU A 25 -5.60 20.72 -0.44
CA LEU A 25 -5.09 21.16 -1.73
C LEU A 25 -3.86 20.34 -2.15
N GLU A 26 -2.92 20.08 -1.24
CA GLU A 26 -1.78 19.18 -1.45
C GLU A 26 -2.25 17.79 -1.82
N ARG A 27 -3.20 17.22 -1.06
CA ARG A 27 -3.79 15.93 -1.37
C ARG A 27 -4.45 15.93 -2.75
N ARG A 28 -5.17 16.98 -3.12
CA ARG A 28 -5.86 17.05 -4.42
C ARG A 28 -4.90 17.27 -5.58
N MET A 29 -3.79 17.99 -5.38
CA MET A 29 -2.74 18.16 -6.39
C MET A 29 -1.90 16.90 -6.57
N LEU A 30 -1.52 16.22 -5.48
CA LEU A 30 -0.72 15.00 -5.52
C LEU A 30 -1.53 13.77 -5.93
N TYR A 31 -2.79 13.67 -5.52
CA TYR A 31 -3.65 12.49 -5.75
C TYR A 31 -4.76 12.70 -6.79
N GLY A 32 -4.78 13.83 -7.50
CA GLY A 32 -5.80 14.16 -8.50
C GLY A 32 -5.67 13.40 -9.83
N LYS A 33 -4.52 12.78 -10.09
CA LYS A 33 -4.39 11.75 -11.13
C LYS A 33 -4.58 10.41 -10.46
N GLN A 34 -5.57 9.65 -10.94
CA GLN A 34 -5.85 8.27 -10.55
C GLN A 34 -4.56 7.58 -10.12
N ARG A 35 -4.48 7.18 -8.84
CA ARG A 35 -3.33 6.41 -8.37
C ARG A 35 -3.30 5.18 -9.27
N PRO A 36 -2.24 4.97 -10.08
CA PRO A 36 -2.09 3.68 -10.72
C PRO A 36 -2.07 2.67 -9.59
N ASP A 37 -2.85 1.59 -9.68
CA ASP A 37 -2.72 0.49 -8.75
C ASP A 37 -1.30 -0.06 -8.92
N VAL A 38 -0.40 0.34 -8.01
CA VAL A 38 0.97 -0.14 -8.02
C VAL A 38 0.96 -1.44 -7.25
N PHE A 39 1.13 -2.53 -8.00
CA PHE A 39 1.31 -3.86 -7.46
C PHE A 39 2.80 -4.12 -7.23
N TRP A 40 3.15 -4.62 -6.05
CA TRP A 40 4.49 -5.11 -5.77
C TRP A 40 4.55 -6.59 -6.05
N ILE A 41 5.41 -7.00 -6.98
CA ILE A 41 5.55 -8.39 -7.38
C ILE A 41 6.83 -8.94 -6.77
N LEU A 42 6.71 -9.95 -5.91
CA LEU A 42 7.83 -10.64 -5.31
C LEU A 42 7.94 -12.04 -5.92
N PRO A 43 8.86 -12.28 -6.87
CA PRO A 43 9.08 -13.60 -7.43
C PRO A 43 9.78 -14.51 -6.41
N LEU A 44 9.17 -15.66 -6.12
CA LEU A 44 9.67 -16.64 -5.18
C LEU A 44 9.97 -17.96 -5.90
N ARG A 45 11.14 -18.54 -5.61
CA ARG A 45 11.57 -19.81 -6.21
C ARG A 45 12.32 -20.66 -5.19
N GLY A 46 12.04 -21.96 -5.18
CA GLY A 46 12.68 -22.93 -4.30
C GLY A 46 12.30 -22.75 -2.82
N GLN A 47 13.22 -23.14 -1.94
CA GLN A 47 13.07 -23.02 -0.50
C GLN A 47 13.54 -21.64 -0.02
N ILE A 48 12.71 -20.95 0.77
CA ILE A 48 13.08 -19.67 1.39
C ILE A 48 12.83 -19.78 2.89
N ALA A 49 13.90 -19.94 3.65
CA ALA A 49 13.83 -20.11 5.11
C ALA A 49 13.25 -18.89 5.83
N ASP A 50 13.63 -17.68 5.39
CA ASP A 50 13.23 -16.41 6.02
C ASP A 50 12.11 -15.68 5.27
N LEU A 51 11.19 -16.43 4.66
CA LEU A 51 10.12 -15.85 3.84
C LEU A 51 9.26 -14.87 4.64
N GLU A 52 8.92 -15.19 5.89
CA GLU A 52 8.11 -14.32 6.75
C GLU A 52 8.81 -12.98 7.01
N LEU A 53 10.13 -12.97 7.21
CA LEU A 53 10.89 -11.74 7.43
C LEU A 53 10.90 -10.86 6.17
N LEU A 54 11.14 -11.47 5.00
CA LEU A 54 11.14 -10.78 3.71
C LEU A 54 9.78 -10.15 3.40
N VAL A 55 8.71 -10.94 3.54
CA VAL A 55 7.34 -10.48 3.28
C VAL A 55 6.93 -9.41 4.29
N SER A 56 7.28 -9.57 5.57
CA SER A 56 6.99 -8.56 6.60
C SER A 56 7.70 -7.23 6.34
N GLY A 57 8.96 -7.29 5.87
CA GLY A 57 9.70 -6.09 5.44
C GLY A 57 9.02 -5.39 4.25
N CYS A 58 8.62 -6.16 3.23
CA CYS A 58 7.90 -5.62 2.08
C CYS A 58 6.56 -5.00 2.48
N ILE A 59 5.81 -5.62 3.40
CA ILE A 59 4.54 -5.07 3.91
C ILE A 59 4.78 -3.77 4.68
N ALA A 60 5.83 -3.70 5.50
CA ALA A 60 6.16 -2.49 6.25
C ALA A 60 6.47 -1.34 5.28
N GLU A 61 7.27 -1.60 4.24
CA GLU A 61 7.62 -0.61 3.23
C GLU A 61 6.42 -0.22 2.35
N ALA A 62 5.57 -1.18 1.97
CA ALA A 62 4.34 -0.92 1.23
C ALA A 62 3.34 -0.06 2.03
N LYS A 63 3.27 -0.24 3.36
CA LYS A 63 2.44 0.62 4.24
C LYS A 63 2.92 2.07 4.30
N GLU A 64 4.22 2.30 4.17
CA GLU A 64 4.78 3.66 4.12
C GLU A 64 4.65 4.28 2.73
N SER A 65 4.46 3.45 1.70
CA SER A 65 4.24 3.92 0.32
C SER A 65 2.77 4.30 0.09
N PRO A 66 2.46 5.58 -0.21
CA PRO A 66 1.08 6.02 -0.46
C PRO A 66 0.49 5.48 -1.78
N CYS A 67 1.29 4.77 -2.60
CA CYS A 67 0.90 4.30 -3.93
C CYS A 67 0.77 2.78 -4.05
N CYS A 68 1.23 2.01 -3.05
CA CYS A 68 1.20 0.55 -3.13
C CYS A 68 -0.16 0.04 -2.65
N THR A 69 -0.92 -0.61 -3.54
CA THR A 69 -2.26 -1.11 -3.19
C THR A 69 -2.20 -2.56 -2.74
N GLU A 70 -1.39 -3.40 -3.39
CA GLU A 70 -1.32 -4.84 -3.12
C GLU A 70 0.09 -5.41 -3.36
N ILE A 71 0.40 -6.52 -2.68
CA ILE A 71 1.62 -7.30 -2.85
C ILE A 71 1.26 -8.69 -3.40
N ILE A 72 1.88 -9.07 -4.51
CA ILE A 72 1.69 -10.34 -5.21
C ILE A 72 2.95 -11.18 -5.04
N LEU A 73 2.83 -12.31 -4.35
CA LEU A 73 3.85 -13.35 -4.26
C LEU A 73 3.71 -14.26 -5.49
N LEU A 74 4.70 -14.21 -6.37
CA LEU A 74 4.68 -14.97 -7.62
C LEU A 74 5.41 -16.31 -7.44
N ASP A 75 4.66 -17.42 -7.50
CA ASP A 75 5.20 -18.78 -7.45
C ASP A 75 5.88 -19.14 -8.78
N MET A 76 7.22 -19.16 -8.77
CA MET A 76 8.09 -19.59 -9.88
C MET A 76 8.69 -20.98 -9.65
N GLY A 77 8.02 -21.83 -8.85
CA GLY A 77 8.52 -23.15 -8.44
C GLY A 77 8.97 -23.15 -6.99
N MET A 78 8.10 -22.69 -6.09
CA MET A 78 8.29 -22.75 -4.65
C MET A 78 8.22 -24.20 -4.15
N GLU A 79 9.02 -24.51 -3.14
CA GLU A 79 8.93 -25.80 -2.44
C GLU A 79 7.71 -25.84 -1.53
N GLU A 80 7.20 -27.05 -1.21
CA GLU A 80 5.92 -27.21 -0.51
C GLU A 80 5.90 -26.53 0.87
N GLU A 81 7.02 -26.56 1.60
CA GLU A 81 7.17 -25.85 2.88
C GLU A 81 7.04 -24.34 2.69
N THR A 82 7.74 -23.77 1.70
CA THR A 82 7.70 -22.32 1.43
C THR A 82 6.31 -21.88 0.95
N ARG A 83 5.60 -22.73 0.19
CA ARG A 83 4.20 -22.49 -0.20
C ARG A 83 3.25 -22.47 1.00
N LYS A 84 3.44 -23.38 1.97
CA LYS A 84 2.64 -23.39 3.22
C LYS A 84 2.84 -22.11 4.01
N VAL A 85 4.09 -21.67 4.18
CA VAL A 85 4.40 -20.40 4.86
C VAL A 85 3.77 -19.22 4.13
N ALA A 86 3.89 -19.16 2.80
CA ALA A 86 3.27 -18.10 2.00
C ALA A 86 1.74 -18.07 2.13
N GLY A 87 1.09 -19.24 2.15
CA GLY A 87 -0.36 -19.35 2.39
C GLY A 87 -0.78 -18.79 3.75
N CYS A 88 -0.07 -19.17 4.82
CA CYS A 88 -0.33 -18.62 6.16
C CYS A 88 -0.15 -17.09 6.21
N LEU A 89 0.80 -16.54 5.46
CA LEU A 89 1.01 -15.10 5.38
C LEU A 89 -0.14 -14.40 4.63
N CYS A 90 -0.67 -15.00 3.55
CA CYS A 90 -1.80 -14.44 2.82
C CYS A 90 -3.06 -14.36 3.69
N GLU A 91 -3.31 -15.37 4.53
CA GLU A 91 -4.43 -15.33 5.50
C GLU A 91 -4.25 -14.25 6.57
N ARG A 92 -3.00 -13.98 6.96
CA ARG A 92 -2.66 -13.03 8.02
C ARG A 92 -2.69 -11.57 7.56
N PHE A 93 -2.41 -11.30 6.28
CA PHE A 93 -2.23 -9.95 5.76
C PHE A 93 -3.19 -9.63 4.61
N PRO A 94 -4.26 -8.83 4.85
CA PRO A 94 -5.14 -8.39 3.78
C PRO A 94 -4.37 -7.47 2.81
N GLY A 95 -4.43 -7.79 1.52
CA GLY A 95 -3.64 -7.14 0.46
C GLY A 95 -2.39 -7.91 0.01
N LEU A 96 -2.14 -9.09 0.60
CA LEU A 96 -1.15 -10.05 0.13
C LEU A 96 -1.85 -11.19 -0.62
N GLN A 97 -1.41 -11.46 -1.85
CA GLN A 97 -1.95 -12.56 -2.66
C GLN A 97 -0.81 -13.43 -3.18
N ILE A 98 -1.08 -14.72 -3.38
CA ILE A 98 -0.16 -15.64 -4.06
C ILE A 98 -0.73 -15.97 -5.43
N GLN A 99 0.08 -15.85 -6.47
CA GLN A 99 -0.29 -16.23 -7.83
C GLN A 99 0.76 -17.14 -8.44
N THR A 100 0.33 -18.07 -9.29
CA THR A 100 1.27 -18.84 -10.11
C THR A 100 1.70 -18.03 -11.32
N ALA A 101 2.84 -18.40 -11.92
CA ALA A 101 3.30 -17.76 -13.16
C ALA A 101 2.25 -17.79 -14.29
N ALA A 102 1.36 -18.80 -14.32
CA ALA A 102 0.29 -18.90 -15.31
C ALA A 102 -0.88 -17.94 -15.02
N ASP A 103 -1.34 -17.88 -13.76
CA ASP A 103 -2.41 -16.96 -13.36
C ASP A 103 -1.98 -15.49 -13.51
N PHE A 104 -0.70 -15.22 -13.26
CA PHE A 104 -0.15 -13.88 -13.34
C PHE A 104 -0.08 -13.33 -14.78
N SER A 105 0.14 -14.18 -15.78
CA SER A 105 0.06 -13.76 -17.18
C SER A 105 -1.36 -13.33 -17.57
N ASP A 106 -2.39 -14.09 -17.18
CA ASP A 106 -3.79 -13.74 -17.42
C ASP A 106 -4.20 -12.44 -16.71
N PHE A 107 -3.67 -12.19 -15.50
CA PHE A 107 -3.87 -10.95 -14.76
C PHE A 107 -3.30 -9.73 -15.50
N LEU A 108 -2.09 -9.85 -16.05
CA LEU A 108 -1.45 -8.77 -16.82
C LEU A 108 -2.16 -8.48 -18.15
N GLU A 109 -2.71 -9.50 -18.82
CA GLU A 109 -3.44 -9.32 -20.08
C GLU A 109 -4.83 -8.70 -19.87
N THR A 110 -5.48 -9.00 -18.74
CA THR A 110 -6.84 -8.47 -18.43
C THR A 110 -6.79 -7.06 -17.81
N GLY A 111 -5.72 -6.70 -17.10
CA GLY A 111 -5.54 -5.38 -16.49
C GLY A 111 -5.01 -4.28 -17.43
N ALA A 112 -4.72 -4.61 -18.68
CA ALA A 112 -4.18 -3.69 -19.69
C ALA A 112 -5.24 -3.14 -20.69
N ALA A 113 -6.53 -3.36 -20.43
CA ALA A 113 -7.65 -2.91 -21.26
C ALA A 113 -8.34 -1.64 -20.72
#